data_AF-A0A379SHL5-F1
#
_entry.id   AF-A0A379SHL5-F1
#
_cell.length_a   1.000
_cell.length_b   1.000
_cell.length_c   1.000
_cell.angle_alpha   90.00
_cell.angle_beta   90.00
_cell.angle_gamma   90.00
#
_symmetry.space_group_name_H-M   'P 1'
#
loop_
_entity.id
_entity.type
_entity.pdbx_description
1 polymer ?
#
loop_
_entity_poly.entity_id
_entity_poly.type
_entity_poly.pdbx_seq_one_letter_code
_entity_poly.pdbx_strand_id
1 'polypeptide(L)'
;MLSAEQREQEQRHQERQQRTDRFIRHWWLRCPDLQAHWSATLPVRETTEQFAQVFFGKSMSLLTLEDRFTTVYTCSRDIPADLHPASWFPADTWFRNELRACAAYVGRRQGWPLYHASEAERLRALYPPRLATPATGPGEQLLTRTALLKAGYSRATMAAMTPVAGRQNRHSGDRAPLYRVQAETRDDSGEKT
;
A
#
# COMPACT_ATOMS: atom_id res chain seq x y z
N MET A 1 11.60 24.42 -39.12
CA MET A 1 10.95 25.14 -38.00
C MET A 1 10.68 24.13 -36.90
N LEU A 2 11.19 24.34 -35.68
CA LEU A 2 10.92 23.47 -34.52
C LEU A 2 9.42 23.47 -34.21
N SER A 3 8.88 22.32 -33.82
CA SER A 3 7.46 22.19 -33.42
C SER A 3 7.19 23.01 -32.14
N ALA A 4 5.93 23.40 -31.91
CA ALA A 4 5.56 24.19 -30.72
C ALA A 4 6.00 23.50 -29.41
N GLU A 5 5.89 22.17 -29.34
CA GLU A 5 6.33 21.36 -28.21
C GLU A 5 7.86 21.38 -28.00
N GLN A 6 8.64 21.39 -29.09
CA GLN A 6 10.10 21.47 -29.01
C GLN A 6 10.56 22.83 -28.51
N ARG A 7 9.92 23.92 -28.96
CA ARG A 7 10.24 25.27 -28.47
C ARG A 7 9.89 25.43 -27.00
N GLU A 8 8.77 24.86 -26.56
CA GLU A 8 8.38 24.87 -25.15
C GLU A 8 9.37 24.06 -24.29
N GLN A 9 9.85 22.92 -24.79
CA GLN A 9 10.88 22.13 -24.11
C GLN A 9 12.23 22.85 -24.04
N GLU A 10 12.65 23.53 -25.12
CA GLU A 10 13.87 24.35 -25.15
C GLU A 10 13.76 25.54 -24.19
N GLN A 11 12.62 26.22 -24.18
CA GLN A 11 12.37 27.34 -23.28
C GLN A 11 12.41 26.88 -21.82
N ARG A 12 11.74 25.77 -21.48
CA ARG A 12 11.82 25.15 -20.14
C ARG A 12 13.23 24.67 -19.79
N HIS A 13 14.07 24.34 -20.78
CA HIS A 13 15.46 23.95 -20.55
C HIS A 13 16.34 25.17 -20.26
N GLN A 14 16.21 26.24 -21.05
CA GLN A 14 16.92 27.49 -20.85
C GLN A 14 16.55 28.16 -19.53
N GLU A 15 15.26 28.18 -19.18
CA GLU A 15 14.80 28.68 -17.88
C GLU A 15 15.40 27.89 -16.72
N ARG A 16 15.51 26.55 -16.85
CA ARG A 16 16.18 25.70 -15.87
C ARG A 16 17.66 26.04 -15.76
N GLN A 17 18.37 26.16 -16.89
CA GLN A 17 19.79 26.53 -16.89
C GLN A 17 20.03 27.88 -16.22
N GLN A 18 19.23 28.90 -16.52
CA GLN A 18 19.34 30.23 -15.91
C GLN A 18 19.08 30.18 -14.39
N ARG A 19 18.10 29.40 -13.95
CA ARG A 19 17.83 29.20 -12.52
C ARG A 19 18.98 28.48 -11.82
N THR A 20 19.56 27.45 -12.42
CA THR A 20 20.70 26.71 -11.88
C THR A 20 21.97 27.59 -11.83
N ASP A 21 22.25 28.38 -12.86
CA ASP A 21 23.39 29.30 -12.88
C ASP A 21 23.25 30.39 -11.81
N ARG A 22 22.05 30.98 -11.67
CA ARG A 22 21.76 31.93 -10.59
C ARG A 22 21.93 31.29 -9.20
N PHE A 23 21.51 30.04 -9.04
CA PHE A 23 21.67 29.28 -7.80
C PHE A 23 23.17 29.12 -7.44
N ILE A 24 23.99 28.63 -8.39
CA ILE A 24 25.44 28.41 -8.17
C ILE A 24 26.13 29.73 -7.82
N ARG A 25 25.82 30.83 -8.52
CA ARG A 25 26.44 32.14 -8.27
C ARG A 25 26.10 32.70 -6.88
N HIS A 26 24.88 32.50 -6.39
CA HIS A 26 24.48 33.03 -5.08
C HIS A 26 24.94 32.15 -3.92
N TRP A 27 24.67 30.83 -3.99
CA TRP A 27 24.94 29.92 -2.87
C TRP A 27 26.38 29.40 -2.82
N TRP A 28 26.99 29.15 -3.98
CA TRP A 28 28.33 28.57 -4.05
C TRP A 28 29.41 29.63 -4.14
N LEU A 29 29.19 30.69 -4.93
CA LEU A 29 30.18 31.74 -5.18
C LEU A 29 29.99 32.99 -4.30
N ARG A 30 28.93 33.03 -3.46
CA ARG A 30 28.61 34.14 -2.54
C ARG A 30 28.69 35.53 -3.18
N CYS A 31 28.21 35.67 -4.42
CA CYS A 31 28.16 36.97 -5.08
C CYS A 31 27.18 37.91 -4.35
N PRO A 32 27.63 39.07 -3.80
CA PRO A 32 26.81 39.95 -2.97
C PRO A 32 25.63 40.62 -3.71
N ASP A 33 25.71 40.72 -5.03
CA ASP A 33 24.80 41.58 -5.83
C ASP A 33 23.52 40.87 -6.30
N LEU A 34 23.28 39.64 -5.85
CA LEU A 34 22.12 38.84 -6.25
C LEU A 34 20.94 39.08 -5.30
N GLN A 35 19.85 39.66 -5.84
CA GLN A 35 18.55 39.78 -5.20
C GLN A 35 18.10 38.47 -4.52
N ALA A 36 17.21 38.60 -3.53
CA ALA A 36 16.61 37.49 -2.79
C ALA A 36 16.33 36.29 -3.70
N HIS A 37 16.85 35.13 -3.32
CA HIS A 37 16.78 33.90 -4.10
C HIS A 37 15.32 33.59 -4.50
N TRP A 38 15.10 33.03 -5.69
CA TRP A 38 13.74 32.77 -6.20
C TRP A 38 12.92 31.84 -5.30
N SER A 39 13.56 31.05 -4.45
CA SER A 39 12.88 30.19 -3.46
C SER A 39 12.48 30.93 -2.18
N ALA A 40 12.95 32.15 -1.95
CA ALA A 40 12.63 32.92 -0.74
C ALA A 40 11.15 33.32 -0.67
N THR A 41 10.47 33.35 -1.81
CA THR A 41 9.03 33.63 -1.93
C THR A 41 8.16 32.38 -1.96
N LEU A 42 8.77 31.19 -1.97
CA LEU A 42 8.04 29.93 -2.10
C LEU A 42 7.80 29.27 -0.73
N PRO A 43 6.63 28.63 -0.53
CA PRO A 43 6.39 27.78 0.63
C PRO A 43 7.46 26.70 0.77
N VAL A 44 7.79 26.33 2.02
CA VAL A 44 8.85 25.35 2.34
C VAL A 44 8.70 24.06 1.53
N ARG A 45 7.48 23.52 1.42
CA ARG A 45 7.22 22.28 0.68
C ARG A 45 7.59 22.39 -0.81
N GLU A 46 7.24 23.51 -1.44
CA GLU A 46 7.55 23.75 -2.86
C GLU A 46 9.04 24.01 -3.06
N THR A 47 9.65 24.75 -2.14
CA THR A 47 11.10 24.97 -2.12
C THR A 47 11.86 23.65 -2.04
N THR A 48 11.47 22.74 -1.14
CA THR A 48 12.10 21.41 -1.02
C THR A 48 11.92 20.59 -2.29
N GLU A 49 10.72 20.60 -2.89
CA GLU A 49 10.46 19.89 -4.15
C GLU A 49 11.29 20.43 -5.31
N GLN A 50 11.38 21.75 -5.43
CA GLN A 50 12.18 22.38 -6.49
C GLN A 50 13.67 22.16 -6.28
N PHE A 51 14.17 22.17 -5.03
CA PHE A 51 15.55 21.80 -4.75
C PHE A 51 15.84 20.34 -5.08
N ALA A 52 14.95 19.42 -4.72
CA ALA A 52 15.08 18.02 -5.10
C ALA A 52 15.23 17.86 -6.62
N GLN A 53 14.40 18.59 -7.36
CA GLN A 53 14.42 18.59 -8.82
C GLN A 53 15.69 19.24 -9.40
N VAL A 54 16.23 20.30 -8.78
CA VAL A 54 17.45 21.00 -9.24
C VAL A 54 18.71 20.17 -8.96
N PHE A 55 18.84 19.60 -7.77
CA PHE A 55 20.06 18.91 -7.36
C PHE A 55 20.10 17.44 -7.78
N PHE A 56 18.96 16.74 -7.66
CA PHE A 56 18.91 15.30 -7.88
C PHE A 56 18.14 14.93 -9.15
N GLY A 57 17.49 15.90 -9.79
CA GLY A 57 16.69 15.63 -10.99
C GLY A 57 15.42 14.82 -10.72
N LYS A 58 15.04 14.61 -9.45
CA LYS A 58 13.96 13.75 -8.99
C LYS A 58 13.05 14.50 -8.01
N SER A 59 11.82 14.02 -7.85
CA SER A 59 10.90 14.52 -6.81
C SER A 59 11.34 14.08 -5.41
N MET A 60 10.89 14.80 -4.38
CA MET A 60 11.18 14.41 -3.00
C MET A 60 10.65 13.00 -2.68
N SER A 61 9.49 12.63 -3.24
CA SER A 61 8.91 11.30 -3.05
C SER A 61 9.82 10.16 -3.52
N LEU A 62 10.59 10.37 -4.60
CA LEU A 62 11.54 9.38 -5.10
C LEU A 62 12.78 9.34 -4.21
N LEU A 63 13.27 10.49 -3.76
CA LEU A 63 14.40 10.55 -2.82
C LEU A 63 14.06 9.88 -1.49
N THR A 64 12.83 10.06 -0.98
CA THR A 64 12.36 9.35 0.22
C THR A 64 12.34 7.84 0.02
N LEU A 65 12.04 7.34 -1.18
CA LEU A 65 12.14 5.91 -1.47
C LEU A 65 13.59 5.44 -1.47
N GLU A 66 14.51 6.23 -2.04
CA GLU A 66 15.94 5.89 -2.05
C GLU A 66 16.54 5.83 -0.64
N ASP A 67 16.12 6.75 0.24
CA ASP A 67 16.57 6.79 1.63
C ASP A 67 15.95 5.66 2.48
N ARG A 68 14.71 5.27 2.18
CA ARG A 68 13.97 4.25 2.96
C ARG A 68 14.46 2.83 2.74
N PHE A 69 14.97 2.51 1.55
CA PHE A 69 15.30 1.12 1.17
C PHE A 69 16.79 0.96 0.89
N THR A 70 17.41 -0.06 1.49
CA THR A 70 18.80 -0.41 1.21
C THR A 70 19.00 -0.89 -0.23
N THR A 71 17.99 -1.55 -0.80
CA THR A 71 18.02 -2.07 -2.17
C THR A 71 17.07 -1.26 -3.05
N VAL A 72 17.64 -0.59 -4.06
CA VAL A 72 16.89 0.24 -5.01
C VAL A 72 17.27 -0.14 -6.44
N TYR A 73 16.25 -0.45 -7.24
CA TYR A 73 16.39 -0.73 -8.66
C TYR A 73 16.05 0.52 -9.47
N THR A 74 16.94 0.94 -10.36
CA THR A 74 16.72 2.10 -11.23
C THR A 74 16.19 1.71 -12.60
N CYS A 75 16.36 0.45 -12.99
CA CYS A 75 15.84 -0.14 -14.22
C CYS A 75 14.86 -1.27 -13.89
N SER A 76 13.75 -1.33 -14.62
CA SER A 76 12.73 -2.37 -14.41
C SER A 76 13.22 -3.77 -14.79
N ARG A 77 14.21 -3.87 -15.68
CA ARG A 77 14.78 -5.15 -16.14
C ARG A 77 15.67 -5.81 -15.09
N ASP A 78 16.20 -5.02 -14.17
CA ASP A 78 17.09 -5.50 -13.12
C ASP A 78 16.30 -5.98 -11.89
N ILE A 79 14.98 -5.77 -11.87
CA ILE A 79 14.11 -6.23 -10.79
C ILE A 79 14.04 -7.76 -10.85
N PRO A 80 14.43 -8.46 -9.77
CA PRO A 80 14.28 -9.91 -9.66
C PRO A 80 12.83 -10.36 -9.86
N ALA A 81 12.66 -11.55 -10.45
CA ALA A 81 11.35 -12.08 -10.83
C ALA A 81 10.41 -12.35 -9.63
N ASP A 82 10.97 -12.52 -8.43
CA ASP A 82 10.28 -12.71 -7.16
C ASP A 82 9.82 -11.40 -6.50
N LEU A 83 10.25 -10.24 -7.02
CA LEU A 83 9.87 -8.93 -6.53
C LEU A 83 8.78 -8.31 -7.40
N HIS A 84 7.72 -7.86 -6.74
CA HIS A 84 6.53 -7.35 -7.40
C HIS A 84 6.03 -6.04 -6.80
N PRO A 85 5.36 -5.19 -7.60
CA PRO A 85 4.62 -4.04 -7.09
C PRO A 85 3.38 -4.49 -6.30
N ALA A 86 2.82 -3.59 -5.49
CA ALA A 86 1.60 -3.84 -4.71
C ALA A 86 0.39 -4.26 -5.58
N SER A 87 0.37 -3.86 -6.87
CA SER A 87 -0.69 -4.20 -7.81
C SER A 87 -0.75 -5.68 -8.18
N TRP A 88 0.34 -6.43 -8.01
CA TRP A 88 0.41 -7.88 -8.26
C TRP A 88 -0.37 -8.68 -7.21
N PHE A 89 -0.51 -8.14 -6.00
CA PHE A 89 -1.23 -8.76 -4.89
C PHE A 89 -2.74 -8.46 -4.95
N PRO A 90 -3.57 -9.25 -4.23
CA PRO A 90 -5.00 -8.99 -4.10
C PRO A 90 -5.34 -7.52 -3.85
N ALA A 91 -6.40 -7.04 -4.51
CA ALA A 91 -6.80 -5.64 -4.46
C ALA A 91 -7.35 -5.19 -3.10
N ASP A 92 -7.60 -6.15 -2.19
CA ASP A 92 -8.06 -5.90 -0.84
C ASP A 92 -7.17 -4.90 -0.10
N THR A 93 -7.74 -3.79 0.36
CA THR A 93 -7.02 -2.71 1.05
C THR A 93 -6.26 -3.24 2.27
N TRP A 94 -6.89 -4.13 3.05
CA TRP A 94 -6.24 -4.73 4.22
C TRP A 94 -5.00 -5.56 3.84
N PHE A 95 -5.05 -6.24 2.70
CA PHE A 95 -3.96 -7.10 2.23
C PHE A 95 -2.76 -6.23 1.84
N ARG A 96 -3.02 -5.18 1.05
CA ARG A 96 -1.98 -4.24 0.60
C ARG A 96 -1.36 -3.43 1.73
N ASN A 97 -2.14 -3.06 2.74
CA ASN A 97 -1.63 -2.35 3.91
C ASN A 97 -0.68 -3.20 4.77
N GLU A 98 -0.83 -4.52 4.73
CA GLU A 98 -0.07 -5.46 5.55
C GLU A 98 1.20 -5.99 4.84
N LEU A 99 1.36 -5.65 3.56
CA LEU A 99 2.54 -6.01 2.78
C LEU A 99 3.78 -5.31 3.33
N ARG A 100 4.87 -6.06 3.46
CA ARG A 100 6.18 -5.54 3.88
C ARG A 100 7.06 -5.33 2.66
N ALA A 101 7.31 -4.06 2.33
CA ALA A 101 8.22 -3.71 1.25
C ALA A 101 9.67 -4.03 1.66
N CYS A 102 10.42 -4.62 0.74
CA CYS A 102 11.82 -5.04 0.97
C CYS A 102 12.81 -4.29 0.08
N ALA A 103 12.34 -3.72 -1.04
CA ALA A 103 13.12 -2.93 -1.96
C ALA A 103 12.23 -1.82 -2.56
N ALA A 104 12.81 -0.98 -3.41
CA ALA A 104 12.04 -0.05 -4.23
C ALA A 104 12.53 -0.05 -5.67
N TYR A 105 11.62 0.26 -6.59
CA TYR A 105 11.96 0.71 -7.92
C TYR A 105 11.91 2.24 -7.95
N VAL A 106 12.98 2.89 -8.39
CA VAL A 106 13.07 4.35 -8.54
C VAL A 106 13.57 4.68 -9.93
N GLY A 107 12.63 4.92 -10.84
CA GLY A 107 12.92 5.42 -12.18
C GLY A 107 13.07 6.94 -12.21
N ARG A 108 13.23 7.49 -13.41
CA ARG A 108 13.45 8.93 -13.62
C ARG A 108 12.27 9.82 -13.20
N ARG A 109 11.04 9.33 -13.33
CA ARG A 109 9.79 10.10 -13.07
C ARG A 109 8.84 9.46 -12.08
N GLN A 110 9.03 8.17 -11.80
CA GLN A 110 8.11 7.38 -10.99
C GLN A 110 8.89 6.33 -10.23
N GLY A 111 8.33 5.91 -9.11
CA GLY A 111 8.91 4.90 -8.26
C GLY A 111 7.86 4.34 -7.31
N TRP A 112 8.09 3.12 -6.85
CA TRP A 112 7.20 2.42 -5.93
C TRP A 112 7.96 1.39 -5.10
N PRO A 113 7.44 1.04 -3.92
CA PRO A 113 7.96 -0.08 -3.14
C PRO A 113 7.74 -1.42 -3.85
N LEU A 114 8.68 -2.34 -3.65
CA LEU A 114 8.65 -3.71 -4.14
C LEU A 114 8.53 -4.68 -2.97
N TYR A 115 7.79 -5.75 -3.21
CA TYR A 115 7.42 -6.76 -2.23
C TYR A 115 7.79 -8.13 -2.76
N HIS A 116 8.27 -8.99 -1.87
CA HIS A 116 8.62 -10.36 -2.23
C HIS A 116 7.35 -11.21 -2.42
N ALA A 117 7.32 -12.11 -3.39
CA ALA A 117 6.16 -12.95 -3.70
C ALA A 117 5.69 -13.79 -2.49
N SER A 118 6.62 -14.23 -1.64
CA SER A 118 6.31 -14.98 -0.40
C SER A 118 5.48 -14.20 0.62
N GLU A 119 5.34 -12.87 0.49
CA GLU A 119 4.45 -12.08 1.34
C GLU A 119 3.01 -12.57 1.25
N ALA A 120 2.60 -13.10 0.10
CA ALA A 120 1.26 -13.68 -0.04
C ALA A 120 1.07 -14.91 0.85
N GLU A 121 2.09 -15.76 0.96
CA GLU A 121 2.08 -16.94 1.82
C GLU A 121 2.20 -16.57 3.29
N ARG A 122 3.05 -15.60 3.62
CA ARG A 122 3.16 -15.05 4.98
C ARG A 122 1.80 -14.51 5.46
N LEU A 123 1.11 -13.73 4.64
CA LEU A 123 -0.20 -13.18 4.99
C LEU A 123 -1.28 -14.26 5.07
N ARG A 124 -1.20 -15.31 4.25
CA ARG A 124 -2.05 -16.50 4.37
C ARG A 124 -1.84 -17.24 5.70
N ALA A 125 -0.60 -17.39 6.12
CA ALA A 125 -0.26 -18.03 7.38
C ALA A 125 -0.65 -17.17 8.60
N LEU A 126 -0.52 -15.84 8.49
CA LEU A 126 -0.81 -14.92 9.60
C LEU A 126 -2.31 -14.65 9.77
N TYR A 127 -3.08 -14.66 8.68
CA TYR A 127 -4.53 -14.43 8.71
C TYR A 127 -5.34 -15.52 8.00
N PRO A 128 -5.22 -16.81 8.39
CA PRO A 128 -5.97 -17.89 7.75
C PRO A 128 -7.48 -17.62 7.66
N PRO A 129 -8.17 -17.13 8.72
CA PRO A 129 -9.61 -16.87 8.66
C PRO A 129 -10.03 -15.76 7.70
N ARG A 130 -9.12 -14.85 7.30
CA ARG A 130 -9.44 -13.76 6.37
C ARG A 130 -9.51 -14.21 4.91
N LEU A 131 -8.85 -15.33 4.61
CA LEU A 131 -8.73 -15.89 3.26
C LEU A 131 -9.49 -17.22 3.12
N ALA A 132 -9.85 -17.85 4.23
CA ALA A 132 -10.68 -19.03 4.23
C ALA A 132 -12.05 -18.76 3.59
N THR A 133 -12.39 -19.57 2.59
CA THR A 133 -13.75 -19.70 2.06
C THR A 133 -14.31 -21.02 2.57
N PRO A 134 -14.95 -21.05 3.75
CA PRO A 134 -15.41 -22.30 4.33
C PRO A 134 -16.53 -22.87 3.48
N ALA A 135 -16.31 -24.05 2.90
CA ALA A 135 -17.39 -24.87 2.36
C ALA A 135 -18.24 -25.38 3.53
N THR A 136 -19.57 -25.28 3.43
CA THR A 136 -20.49 -25.90 4.39
C THR A 136 -21.01 -27.20 3.79
N GLY A 137 -20.77 -28.31 4.49
CA GLY A 137 -21.36 -29.60 4.14
C GLY A 137 -22.86 -29.67 4.48
N PRO A 138 -23.55 -30.77 4.10
CA PRO A 138 -24.93 -31.02 4.52
C PRO A 138 -25.02 -31.01 6.04
N GLY A 139 -25.94 -30.21 6.59
CA GLY A 139 -26.10 -30.08 8.04
C GLY A 139 -25.07 -29.19 8.73
N GLU A 140 -24.18 -28.49 8.04
CA GLU A 140 -23.27 -27.52 8.66
C GLU A 140 -23.74 -26.08 8.45
N GLN A 141 -23.61 -25.24 9.47
CA GLN A 141 -23.90 -23.80 9.39
C GLN A 141 -22.72 -22.96 9.89
N LEU A 142 -22.54 -21.79 9.27
CA LEU A 142 -21.58 -20.77 9.71
C LEU A 142 -22.31 -19.70 10.53
N LEU A 143 -21.97 -19.62 11.80
CA LEU A 143 -22.58 -18.67 12.73
C LEU A 143 -21.56 -17.64 13.22
N THR A 144 -22.01 -16.40 13.39
CA THR A 144 -21.25 -15.37 14.12
C THR A 144 -21.39 -15.62 15.62
N ARG A 145 -20.49 -15.02 16.42
CA ARG A 145 -20.57 -15.08 17.90
C ARG A 145 -21.96 -14.67 18.44
N THR A 146 -22.59 -13.67 17.84
CA THR A 146 -23.94 -13.22 18.23
C THR A 146 -25.00 -14.25 17.90
N ALA A 147 -24.87 -14.95 16.76
CA ALA A 147 -25.80 -16.01 16.39
C ALA A 147 -25.61 -17.27 17.26
N LEU A 148 -24.37 -17.60 17.63
CA LEU A 148 -24.07 -18.66 18.61
C LEU A 148 -24.71 -18.38 19.97
N LEU A 149 -24.61 -17.14 20.47
CA LEU A 149 -25.28 -16.74 21.71
C LEU A 149 -26.80 -16.91 21.63
N LYS A 150 -27.41 -16.57 20.49
CA LYS A 150 -28.85 -16.78 20.26
C LYS A 150 -29.24 -18.26 20.17
N ALA A 151 -28.34 -19.10 19.67
CA ALA A 151 -28.49 -20.54 19.62
C ALA A 151 -28.20 -21.24 20.96
N GLY A 152 -27.95 -20.49 22.05
CA GLY A 152 -27.75 -21.05 23.39
C GLY A 152 -26.33 -21.48 23.72
N TYR A 153 -25.34 -21.22 22.86
CA TYR A 153 -23.94 -21.56 23.15
C TYR A 153 -23.39 -20.68 24.27
N SER A 154 -22.78 -21.32 25.28
CA SER A 154 -22.16 -20.62 26.40
C SER A 154 -20.91 -19.84 25.97
N ARG A 155 -20.56 -18.78 26.71
CA ARG A 155 -19.32 -18.01 26.46
C ARG A 155 -18.06 -18.85 26.58
N ALA A 156 -18.03 -19.82 27.50
CA ALA A 156 -16.91 -20.73 27.68
C ALA A 156 -16.76 -21.66 26.47
N THR A 157 -17.86 -22.22 25.98
CA THR A 157 -17.89 -23.07 24.77
C THR A 157 -17.38 -22.30 23.56
N MET A 158 -17.88 -21.08 23.33
CA MET A 158 -17.43 -20.24 22.21
C MET A 158 -15.95 -19.85 22.30
N ALA A 159 -15.38 -19.71 23.50
CA ALA A 159 -13.97 -19.39 23.69
C ALA A 159 -13.05 -20.55 23.32
N ALA A 160 -13.53 -21.79 23.46
CA ALA A 160 -12.81 -23.00 23.03
C ALA A 160 -12.93 -23.27 21.52
N MET A 161 -13.87 -22.63 20.82
CA MET A 161 -14.04 -22.81 19.38
C MET A 161 -12.99 -22.02 18.59
N THR A 162 -12.43 -22.65 17.56
CA THR A 162 -11.55 -21.97 16.60
C THR A 162 -12.39 -21.36 15.47
N PRO A 163 -12.25 -20.06 15.17
CA PRO A 163 -12.96 -19.44 14.05
C PRO A 163 -12.43 -19.98 12.72
N VAL A 164 -13.34 -20.35 11.83
CA VAL A 164 -13.01 -20.94 10.52
C VAL A 164 -12.94 -19.90 9.41
N ALA A 165 -13.56 -18.74 9.60
CA ALA A 165 -13.54 -17.64 8.65
C ALA A 165 -13.84 -16.29 9.31
N GLY A 166 -13.68 -15.20 8.57
CA GLY A 166 -14.04 -13.85 8.98
C GLY A 166 -15.00 -13.19 7.99
N ARG A 167 -16.19 -12.82 8.47
CA ARG A 167 -17.16 -12.04 7.69
C ARG A 167 -16.91 -10.55 7.90
N GLN A 168 -16.71 -9.80 6.82
CA GLN A 168 -16.60 -8.36 6.92
C GLN A 168 -17.95 -7.74 7.29
N ASN A 169 -17.95 -6.94 8.35
CA ASN A 169 -19.05 -6.06 8.69
C ASN A 169 -19.06 -4.88 7.72
N ARG A 170 -20.15 -4.71 6.97
CA ARG A 170 -20.28 -3.60 6.01
C ARG A 170 -20.29 -2.22 6.67
N HIS A 171 -20.66 -2.13 7.95
CA HIS A 171 -20.78 -0.86 8.66
C HIS A 171 -19.46 -0.41 9.29
N SER A 172 -18.76 -1.28 10.04
CA SER A 172 -17.49 -0.92 10.68
C SER A 172 -16.25 -1.27 9.87
N GLY A 173 -16.37 -2.08 8.83
CA GLY A 173 -15.24 -2.64 8.08
C GLY A 173 -14.51 -3.77 8.80
N ASP A 174 -14.78 -3.98 10.10
CA ASP A 174 -14.18 -5.06 10.90
C ASP A 174 -14.64 -6.44 10.42
N ARG A 175 -13.80 -7.45 10.62
CA ARG A 175 -14.19 -8.84 10.36
C ARG A 175 -14.67 -9.53 11.63
N ALA A 176 -15.95 -9.92 11.64
CA ALA A 176 -16.51 -10.77 12.68
C ALA A 176 -16.09 -12.24 12.46
N PRO A 177 -15.64 -12.95 13.50
CA PRO A 177 -15.32 -14.36 13.39
C PRO A 177 -16.58 -15.19 13.10
N LEU A 178 -16.44 -16.13 12.17
CA LEU A 178 -17.42 -17.16 11.84
C LEU A 178 -16.94 -18.49 12.39
N TYR A 179 -17.88 -19.21 12.96
CA TYR A 179 -17.68 -20.54 13.55
C TYR A 179 -18.54 -21.53 12.79
N ARG A 180 -18.00 -22.72 12.54
CA ARG A 180 -18.76 -23.83 11.97
C ARG A 180 -19.43 -24.59 13.09
N VAL A 181 -20.73 -24.86 12.94
CA VAL A 181 -21.53 -25.69 13.84
C VAL A 181 -22.36 -26.68 13.02
N GLN A 182 -22.76 -27.78 13.65
CA GLN A 182 -23.80 -28.64 13.10
C GLN A 182 -25.15 -27.93 13.27
N ALA A 183 -25.92 -27.84 12.19
CA ALA A 183 -27.32 -27.47 12.21
C ALA A 183 -28.05 -28.58 12.97
N GLU A 184 -28.67 -28.22 14.08
CA GLU A 184 -29.55 -29.15 14.78
C GLU A 184 -30.68 -29.55 13.83
N THR A 185 -30.71 -30.83 13.45
CA THR A 185 -31.93 -31.47 12.95
C THR A 185 -32.91 -31.43 14.12
N ARG A 186 -33.80 -30.43 14.12
CA ARG A 186 -35.04 -30.54 14.89
C ARG A 186 -35.84 -31.67 14.25
N ASP A 187 -35.70 -32.88 14.78
CA ASP A 187 -36.69 -33.93 14.57
C ASP A 187 -37.96 -33.47 15.26
N ASP A 188 -38.87 -32.89 14.47
CA ASP A 188 -40.22 -32.52 14.87
C ASP A 188 -41.14 -33.76 14.84
N SER A 189 -40.62 -34.92 15.22
CA SER A 189 -41.42 -36.13 15.48
C SER A 189 -42.04 -36.03 16.87
N GLY A 190 -42.90 -35.03 17.04
CA GLY A 190 -43.89 -35.00 18.12
C GLY A 190 -44.97 -36.03 17.83
N GLU A 191 -44.66 -37.30 18.12
CA GLU A 191 -45.63 -38.38 18.18
C GLU A 191 -46.60 -38.07 19.33
N LYS A 192 -47.79 -37.55 18.99
CA LYS A 192 -48.90 -37.43 19.93
C LYS A 192 -49.62 -38.77 19.97
N THR A 193 -49.36 -39.55 21.01
CA THR A 193 -50.29 -40.56 21.54
C THR A 193 -51.50 -39.90 22.17
#